data_AF-A0A9D6XUT3-F1
#
_entry.id   AF-A0A9D6XUT3-F1
#
_cell.length_a   1.000
_cell.length_b   1.000
_cell.length_c   1.000
_cell.angle_alpha   90.00
_cell.angle_beta   90.00
_cell.angle_gamma   90.00
#
_symmetry.space_group_name_H-M   'P 1'
#
loop_
_entity.id
_entity.type
_entity.pdbx_description
1 polymer ?
#
loop_
_entity_poly.entity_id
_entity_poly.type
_entity_poly.pdbx_seq_one_letter_code
_entity_poly.pdbx_strand_id
1 'polypeptide(L)'
;MSEETKMKLDRRRLIKAGAAAGVAIPAAGLLAACSSGGDAEGGAAPSADSPLYGSNAENMQGKTLDFAYSRIAGWPPSSAPATLWPDFQAYAKEKYGYTVNDITFIEAGFGELFQKVSPSLASGSQDYNLMVVDSQWLGALSEPGWIVKADDVFAANPELDIEPFSSLVTNTYQVYPDGSGIRWGFPQMPDTQGVFMRKDMLEDP
;
A
#
# COMPACT_ATOMS: atom_id res chain seq x y z
N MET A 1 32.75 25.56 -35.39
CA MET A 1 32.59 24.46 -34.42
C MET A 1 33.94 23.83 -34.20
N SER A 2 34.55 24.13 -33.05
CA SER A 2 35.94 23.81 -32.70
C SER A 2 36.15 22.32 -32.34
N GLU A 3 37.40 21.88 -32.40
CA GLU A 3 37.91 20.50 -32.23
C GLU A 3 37.50 19.76 -30.93
N GLU A 4 36.78 20.40 -30.01
CA GLU A 4 36.33 19.79 -28.75
C GLU A 4 35.22 18.74 -28.89
N THR A 5 34.62 18.60 -30.08
CA THR A 5 33.51 17.64 -30.31
C THR A 5 34.00 16.23 -30.70
N LYS A 6 35.32 16.01 -30.90
CA LYS A 6 35.86 14.72 -31.35
C LYS A 6 36.21 13.71 -30.25
N MET A 7 36.17 14.08 -28.97
CA MET A 7 36.71 13.24 -27.89
C MET A 7 35.65 12.57 -26.98
N LYS A 8 34.37 12.61 -27.33
CA LYS A 8 33.28 11.93 -26.57
C LYS A 8 32.60 10.78 -27.31
N LEU A 9 33.11 10.39 -28.47
CA LEU A 9 32.56 9.30 -29.30
C LEU A 9 33.49 8.07 -29.33
N ASP A 10 34.01 7.63 -28.17
CA ASP A 10 34.81 6.40 -28.10
C ASP A 10 34.58 5.57 -26.82
N ARG A 11 33.31 5.50 -26.38
CA ARG A 11 32.87 4.64 -25.26
C ARG A 11 31.88 3.55 -25.68
N ARG A 12 31.79 3.23 -26.98
CA ARG A 12 30.89 2.20 -27.53
C ARG A 12 31.61 1.02 -28.20
N ARG A 13 32.78 0.64 -27.70
CA ARG A 13 33.46 -0.59 -28.11
C ARG A 13 34.06 -1.31 -26.91
N LEU A 14 33.24 -2.10 -26.23
CA LEU A 14 33.67 -3.26 -25.44
C LEU A 14 32.45 -4.17 -25.22
N ILE A 15 32.06 -4.83 -26.31
CA ILE A 15 31.24 -6.05 -26.27
C ILE A 15 32.03 -7.10 -27.06
N LYS A 16 32.10 -8.31 -26.48
CA LYS A 16 32.66 -9.59 -26.98
C LYS A 16 34.10 -9.92 -26.55
N ALA A 17 34.22 -10.74 -25.51
CA ALA A 17 34.80 -12.08 -25.58
C ALA A 17 34.85 -12.72 -24.18
N GLY A 18 34.28 -13.92 -24.02
CA GLY A 18 34.41 -14.72 -22.80
C GLY A 18 33.29 -15.75 -22.63
N ALA A 19 33.34 -16.82 -23.42
CA ALA A 19 32.45 -17.97 -23.30
C ALA A 19 33.04 -19.05 -22.36
N ALA A 20 32.13 -19.75 -21.68
CA ALA A 20 32.17 -21.16 -21.28
C ALA A 20 33.12 -21.63 -20.13
N ALA A 21 32.52 -21.78 -18.94
CA ALA A 21 32.61 -22.94 -18.04
C ALA A 21 31.47 -22.74 -17.00
N GLY A 22 30.48 -23.60 -16.79
CA GLY A 22 30.54 -25.05 -16.73
C GLY A 22 30.48 -25.50 -15.26
N VAL A 23 29.40 -25.20 -14.52
CA VAL A 23 29.07 -25.86 -13.25
C VAL A 23 27.54 -26.01 -13.15
N ALA A 24 27.08 -27.26 -13.19
CA ALA A 24 25.73 -27.64 -12.85
C ALA A 24 25.65 -27.91 -11.34
N ILE A 25 24.68 -27.33 -10.65
CA ILE A 25 24.23 -27.75 -9.31
C ILE A 25 22.70 -27.80 -9.35
N PRO A 26 22.07 -28.95 -9.03
CA PRO A 26 20.62 -29.08 -8.99
C PRO A 26 20.11 -28.57 -7.64
N ALA A 27 19.11 -27.70 -7.65
CA ALA A 27 18.31 -27.42 -6.46
C ALA A 27 16.88 -27.14 -6.89
N ALA A 28 16.03 -28.13 -6.60
CA ALA A 28 14.59 -28.01 -6.60
C ALA A 28 14.13 -26.91 -5.63
N GLY A 29 13.00 -26.28 -5.94
CA GLY A 29 12.21 -25.52 -4.96
C GLY A 29 12.54 -24.03 -4.85
N LEU A 30 12.42 -23.29 -5.94
CA LEU A 30 12.20 -21.84 -5.91
C LEU A 30 10.95 -21.55 -6.73
N LEU A 31 9.80 -21.57 -6.07
CA LEU A 31 8.58 -20.94 -6.58
C LEU A 31 8.82 -19.43 -6.56
N ALA A 32 9.46 -18.95 -7.63
CA ALA A 32 9.42 -17.55 -8.00
C ALA A 32 7.99 -17.25 -8.45
N ALA A 33 7.17 -16.72 -7.54
CA ALA A 33 5.97 -16.00 -7.91
C ALA A 33 6.42 -14.64 -8.49
N CYS A 34 6.89 -14.67 -9.74
CA CYS A 34 7.02 -13.47 -10.54
C CYS A 34 5.59 -13.00 -10.83
N SER A 35 5.15 -11.96 -10.11
CA SER A 35 3.97 -11.17 -10.47
C SER A 35 4.18 -10.61 -11.87
N SER A 36 3.63 -11.30 -12.86
CA SER A 36 3.44 -10.77 -14.19
C SER A 36 2.32 -9.74 -14.12
N GLY A 37 2.64 -8.49 -14.46
CA GLY A 37 1.64 -7.47 -14.78
C GLY A 37 0.61 -8.06 -15.75
N GLY A 38 -0.63 -8.05 -15.31
CA GLY A 38 -1.79 -8.56 -16.02
C GLY A 38 -2.81 -7.44 -16.15
N ASP A 39 -3.35 -7.35 -17.36
CA ASP A 39 -4.22 -6.31 -17.87
C ASP A 39 -5.44 -6.03 -16.99
N ALA A 40 -5.96 -4.81 -17.14
CA ALA A 40 -7.18 -4.32 -16.52
C ALA A 40 -8.42 -5.06 -17.06
N GLU A 41 -8.62 -6.30 -16.63
CA GLU A 41 -9.89 -7.02 -16.67
C GLU A 41 -10.02 -7.81 -15.35
N GLY A 42 -11.23 -7.81 -14.79
CA GLY A 42 -11.54 -8.22 -13.42
C GLY A 42 -10.75 -9.44 -12.93
N GLY A 43 -10.06 -9.25 -11.78
CA GLY A 43 -9.26 -10.28 -11.14
C GLY A 43 -10.08 -11.55 -10.91
N ALA A 44 -9.47 -12.70 -11.17
CA ALA A 44 -10.08 -13.99 -10.82
C ALA A 44 -10.46 -13.97 -9.33
N ALA A 45 -11.67 -14.45 -9.01
CA ALA A 45 -12.14 -14.50 -7.63
C ALA A 45 -11.09 -15.19 -6.74
N PRO A 46 -10.82 -14.67 -5.52
CA PRO A 46 -9.84 -15.27 -4.62
C PRO A 46 -10.14 -16.75 -4.36
N SER A 47 -9.10 -17.57 -4.18
CA SER A 47 -9.27 -18.98 -3.82
C SER A 47 -10.05 -19.13 -2.51
N ALA A 48 -10.82 -20.21 -2.34
CA ALA A 48 -11.66 -20.42 -1.15
C ALA A 48 -10.91 -20.28 0.20
N ASP A 49 -9.62 -20.64 0.23
CA ASP A 49 -8.78 -20.54 1.44
C ASP A 49 -8.04 -19.18 1.55
N SER A 50 -8.42 -18.19 0.74
CA SER A 50 -7.75 -16.89 0.71
C SER A 50 -7.94 -16.15 2.03
N PRO A 51 -6.88 -15.54 2.60
CA PRO A 51 -7.00 -14.70 3.79
C PRO A 51 -7.85 -13.44 3.53
N LEU A 52 -8.14 -13.11 2.26
CA LEU A 52 -8.98 -11.96 1.91
C LEU A 52 -10.42 -12.10 2.41
N TYR A 53 -10.93 -13.30 2.65
CA TYR A 53 -12.24 -13.52 3.27
C TYR A 53 -12.29 -13.16 4.76
N GLY A 54 -11.14 -12.81 5.36
CA GLY A 54 -11.06 -12.34 6.74
C GLY A 54 -11.44 -13.40 7.80
N SER A 55 -11.82 -12.91 8.97
CA SER A 55 -12.22 -13.73 10.11
C SER A 55 -13.67 -14.22 9.98
N ASN A 56 -13.89 -15.49 10.26
CA ASN A 56 -15.21 -16.09 10.43
C ASN A 56 -15.37 -16.66 11.85
N ALA A 57 -16.51 -17.29 12.13
CA ALA A 57 -16.84 -17.79 13.47
C ALA A 57 -15.87 -18.87 13.99
N GLU A 58 -15.12 -19.53 13.09
CA GLU A 58 -14.34 -20.73 13.40
C GLU A 58 -12.83 -20.51 13.15
N ASN A 59 -12.45 -19.85 12.05
CA ASN A 59 -11.07 -19.82 11.57
C ASN A 59 -10.08 -19.07 12.49
N MET A 60 -10.59 -18.19 13.36
CA MET A 60 -9.77 -17.41 14.29
C MET A 60 -10.07 -17.70 15.76
N GLN A 61 -11.04 -18.56 16.06
CA GLN A 61 -11.51 -18.78 17.43
C GLN A 61 -10.36 -19.18 18.38
N GLY A 62 -10.23 -18.47 19.50
CA GLY A 62 -9.19 -18.72 20.50
C GLY A 62 -7.76 -18.27 20.11
N LYS A 63 -7.56 -17.70 18.92
CA LYS A 63 -6.28 -17.10 18.52
C LYS A 63 -6.11 -15.70 19.12
N THR A 64 -4.87 -15.22 19.08
CA THR A 64 -4.51 -13.83 19.42
C THR A 64 -3.89 -13.16 18.20
N LEU A 65 -4.27 -11.91 17.94
CA LEU A 65 -3.76 -11.10 16.83
C LEU A 65 -3.01 -9.87 17.35
N ASP A 66 -1.83 -9.64 16.78
CA ASP A 66 -1.08 -8.40 16.93
C ASP A 66 -1.41 -7.45 15.78
N PHE A 67 -1.58 -6.18 16.11
CA PHE A 67 -1.87 -5.15 15.13
C PHE A 67 -0.98 -3.94 15.33
N ALA A 68 -0.46 -3.47 14.21
CA ALA A 68 0.38 -2.29 14.18
C ALA A 68 0.09 -1.53 12.88
N TYR A 69 0.11 -0.21 12.96
CA TYR A 69 -0.17 0.62 11.80
C TYR A 69 0.73 1.85 11.69
N SER A 70 0.85 2.40 10.48
CA SER A 70 1.49 3.70 10.28
C SER A 70 0.47 4.84 10.40
N ARG A 71 0.90 5.98 10.96
CA ARG A 71 0.07 7.18 11.09
C ARG A 71 0.87 8.48 10.87
N ILE A 72 0.15 9.54 10.53
CA ILE A 72 0.73 10.87 10.26
C ILE A 72 0.64 11.72 11.53
N ALA A 73 1.81 12.12 12.04
CA ALA A 73 1.92 12.92 13.25
C ALA A 73 1.11 14.23 13.12
N GLY A 74 0.30 14.54 14.13
CA GLY A 74 -0.47 15.77 14.17
C GLY A 74 -1.68 15.82 13.22
N TRP A 75 -2.00 14.72 12.53
CA TRP A 75 -3.21 14.61 11.71
C TRP A 75 -4.24 13.69 12.40
N PRO A 76 -5.25 14.24 13.10
CA PRO A 76 -6.19 13.47 13.92
C PRO A 76 -6.90 12.31 13.20
N PRO A 77 -7.30 12.41 11.91
CA PRO A 77 -7.91 11.29 11.20
C PRO A 77 -7.04 10.03 11.23
N SER A 78 -5.73 10.15 11.04
CA SER A 78 -4.83 8.99 11.12
C SER A 78 -4.72 8.40 12.53
N SER A 79 -5.21 9.04 13.58
CA SER A 79 -5.24 8.47 14.93
C SER A 79 -6.53 7.70 15.22
N ALA A 80 -7.53 7.77 14.34
CA ALA A 80 -8.83 7.12 14.55
C ALA A 80 -8.75 5.61 14.84
N PRO A 81 -7.88 4.80 14.18
CA PRO A 81 -7.74 3.38 14.53
C PRO A 81 -7.38 3.16 16.00
N ALA A 82 -6.51 3.99 16.58
CA ALA A 82 -6.16 3.89 17.99
C ALA A 82 -7.31 4.31 18.91
N THR A 83 -8.11 5.30 18.51
CA THR A 83 -9.28 5.74 19.27
C THR A 83 -10.38 4.67 19.30
N LEU A 84 -10.62 3.99 18.17
CA LEU A 84 -11.65 2.96 18.03
C LEU A 84 -11.18 1.58 18.50
N TRP A 85 -9.91 1.44 18.89
CA TRP A 85 -9.31 0.14 19.19
C TRP A 85 -10.01 -0.64 20.30
N PRO A 86 -10.41 -0.04 21.44
CA PRO A 86 -11.10 -0.78 22.48
C PRO A 86 -12.43 -1.39 22.01
N ASP A 87 -13.17 -0.65 21.18
CA ASP A 87 -14.43 -1.13 20.60
C ASP A 87 -14.19 -2.27 19.60
N PHE A 88 -13.12 -2.17 18.80
CA PHE A 88 -12.71 -3.25 17.90
C PHE A 88 -12.31 -4.52 18.67
N GLN A 89 -11.55 -4.40 19.77
CA GLN A 89 -11.17 -5.53 20.61
C GLN A 89 -12.40 -6.25 21.17
N ALA A 90 -13.38 -5.49 21.68
CA ALA A 90 -14.64 -6.02 22.18
C ALA A 90 -15.43 -6.73 21.06
N TYR A 91 -15.60 -6.06 19.92
CA TYR A 91 -16.30 -6.59 18.75
C TYR A 91 -15.65 -7.89 18.25
N ALA A 92 -14.33 -7.93 18.10
CA ALA A 92 -13.60 -9.09 17.63
C ALA A 92 -13.79 -10.30 18.56
N LYS A 93 -13.75 -10.07 19.87
CA LYS A 93 -13.94 -11.12 20.87
C LYS A 93 -15.35 -11.67 20.87
N GLU A 94 -16.35 -10.79 20.86
CA GLU A 94 -17.76 -11.17 20.89
C GLU A 94 -18.18 -11.86 19.60
N LYS A 95 -17.77 -11.31 18.44
CA LYS A 95 -18.25 -11.77 17.14
C LYS A 95 -17.51 -13.00 16.61
N TYR A 96 -16.20 -13.08 16.85
CA TYR A 96 -15.33 -14.07 16.21
C TYR A 96 -14.48 -14.89 17.20
N GLY A 97 -14.54 -14.58 18.50
CA GLY A 97 -13.90 -15.40 19.55
C GLY A 97 -12.37 -15.28 19.65
N TYR A 98 -11.73 -14.44 18.85
CA TYR A 98 -10.29 -14.16 18.96
C TYR A 98 -10.00 -12.94 19.84
N THR A 99 -8.81 -12.92 20.41
CA THR A 99 -8.31 -11.79 21.19
C THR A 99 -7.43 -10.92 20.28
N VAL A 100 -7.45 -9.62 20.50
CA VAL A 100 -6.54 -8.69 19.82
C VAL A 100 -5.76 -7.94 20.88
N ASN A 101 -4.43 -7.90 20.74
CA ASN A 101 -3.56 -7.18 21.65
C ASN A 101 -3.69 -5.65 21.48
N ASP A 102 -3.04 -4.89 22.36
CA ASP A 102 -3.01 -3.43 22.24
C ASP A 102 -2.39 -3.00 20.90
N ILE A 103 -3.00 -2.01 20.27
CA ILE A 103 -2.49 -1.47 19.00
C ILE A 103 -1.19 -0.71 19.23
N THR A 104 -0.23 -0.96 18.36
CA THR A 104 1.00 -0.17 18.28
C THR A 104 1.02 0.63 16.98
N PHE A 105 1.87 1.65 16.92
CA PHE A 105 1.96 2.48 15.73
C PHE A 105 3.37 2.99 15.44
N ILE A 106 3.62 3.18 14.15
CA ILE A 106 4.75 3.95 13.64
C ILE A 106 4.24 5.32 13.24
N GLU A 107 4.85 6.36 13.77
CA GLU A 107 4.45 7.75 13.51
C GLU A 107 5.61 8.56 12.92
N ALA A 108 5.30 9.42 11.96
CA ALA A 108 6.19 10.47 11.46
C ALA A 108 5.37 11.62 10.87
N GLY A 109 6.01 12.77 10.65
CA GLY A 109 5.41 13.86 9.89
C GLY A 109 5.10 13.42 8.45
N PHE A 110 4.22 14.15 7.79
CA PHE A 110 3.77 13.84 6.44
C PHE A 110 4.93 13.62 5.45
N GLY A 111 5.92 14.52 5.46
CA GLY A 111 7.06 14.48 4.55
C GLY A 111 8.04 13.33 4.84
N GLU A 112 8.00 12.76 6.04
CA GLU A 112 8.95 11.74 6.49
C GLU A 112 8.35 10.34 6.56
N LEU A 113 7.02 10.21 6.63
CA LEU A 113 6.37 8.93 6.90
C LEU A 113 6.69 7.88 5.84
N PHE A 114 6.62 8.22 4.55
CA PHE A 114 6.95 7.28 3.47
C PHE A 114 8.37 6.73 3.60
N GLN A 115 9.35 7.60 3.88
CA GLN A 115 10.75 7.20 4.07
C GLN A 115 10.93 6.34 5.32
N LYS A 116 10.11 6.57 6.35
CA LYS A 116 10.13 5.78 7.59
C LYS A 116 9.59 4.36 7.39
N VAL A 117 8.52 4.20 6.61
CA VAL A 117 7.86 2.90 6.42
C VAL A 117 8.50 2.05 5.32
N SER A 118 9.04 2.68 4.27
CA SER A 118 9.57 2.00 3.07
C SER A 118 10.60 0.89 3.34
N PRO A 119 11.58 1.03 4.26
CA PRO A 119 12.56 -0.03 4.52
C PRO A 119 11.92 -1.33 5.05
N SER A 120 10.86 -1.19 5.87
CA SER A 120 10.11 -2.33 6.41
C SER A 120 9.37 -3.06 5.28
N LEU A 121 8.69 -2.33 4.39
CA LEU A 121 8.03 -2.89 3.22
C LEU A 121 9.02 -3.58 2.27
N ALA A 122 10.13 -2.91 1.97
CA ALA A 122 11.14 -3.42 1.04
C ALA A 122 11.84 -4.69 1.56
N SER A 123 11.96 -4.85 2.88
CA SER A 123 12.53 -6.05 3.50
C SER A 123 11.50 -7.16 3.72
N GLY A 124 10.21 -6.89 3.53
CA GLY A 124 9.12 -7.81 3.85
C GLY A 124 8.91 -8.01 5.36
N SER A 125 9.41 -7.09 6.19
CA SER A 125 9.18 -7.17 7.64
C SER A 125 7.69 -7.07 7.95
N GLN A 126 7.28 -7.68 9.05
CA GLN A 126 5.88 -7.70 9.51
C GLN A 126 5.66 -6.69 10.63
N ASP A 127 6.31 -5.52 10.55
CA ASP A 127 6.29 -4.50 11.61
C ASP A 127 4.92 -3.84 11.75
N TYR A 128 4.11 -3.88 10.70
CA TYR A 128 2.73 -3.39 10.67
C TYR A 128 1.93 -4.09 9.58
N ASN A 129 0.62 -4.10 9.77
CA ASN A 129 -0.34 -4.78 8.90
C ASN A 129 -1.42 -3.85 8.35
N LEU A 130 -1.42 -2.58 8.78
CA LEU A 130 -2.22 -1.50 8.19
C LEU A 130 -1.33 -0.27 7.98
N MET A 131 -1.64 0.53 6.97
CA MET A 131 -0.98 1.81 6.77
C MET A 131 -2.01 2.90 6.51
N VAL A 132 -1.90 4.02 7.23
CA VAL A 132 -2.55 5.28 6.85
C VAL A 132 -1.51 6.12 6.14
N VAL A 133 -1.69 6.30 4.83
CA VAL A 133 -0.73 6.91 3.91
C VAL A 133 -1.41 7.95 3.03
N ASP A 134 -0.61 8.80 2.41
CA ASP A 134 -1.12 9.69 1.37
C ASP A 134 -1.39 8.93 0.06
N SER A 135 -2.48 9.29 -0.61
CA SER A 135 -2.85 8.78 -1.95
C SER A 135 -1.77 8.96 -3.02
N GLN A 136 -0.92 9.97 -2.90
CA GLN A 136 0.21 10.24 -3.80
C GLN A 136 1.25 9.11 -3.79
N TRP A 137 1.24 8.27 -2.75
CA TRP A 137 2.18 7.14 -2.63
C TRP A 137 1.62 5.84 -3.20
N LEU A 138 0.37 5.80 -3.68
CA LEU A 138 -0.28 4.57 -4.17
C LEU A 138 0.55 3.86 -5.25
N GLY A 139 1.11 4.59 -6.21
CA GLY A 139 1.97 3.98 -7.23
C GLY A 139 3.22 3.33 -6.63
N ALA A 140 3.92 4.07 -5.77
CA ALA A 140 5.14 3.57 -5.12
C ALA A 140 4.89 2.37 -4.19
N LEU A 141 3.67 2.22 -3.68
CA LEU A 141 3.26 1.10 -2.84
C LEU A 141 2.73 -0.10 -3.66
N SER A 142 1.95 0.15 -4.70
CA SER A 142 1.28 -0.89 -5.50
C SER A 142 2.20 -1.54 -6.52
N GLU A 143 3.04 -0.79 -7.24
CA GLU A 143 3.91 -1.35 -8.29
C GLU A 143 4.89 -2.40 -7.76
N PRO A 144 5.51 -2.25 -6.57
CA PRO A 144 6.35 -3.30 -5.98
C PRO A 144 5.55 -4.45 -5.35
N GLY A 145 4.22 -4.35 -5.28
CA GLY A 145 3.35 -5.34 -4.64
C GLY A 145 3.36 -5.28 -3.10
N TRP A 146 3.60 -4.12 -2.50
CA TRP A 146 3.67 -3.97 -1.04
C TRP A 146 2.30 -3.82 -0.36
N ILE A 147 1.26 -3.52 -1.14
CA ILE A 147 -0.11 -3.40 -0.65
C ILE A 147 -1.04 -4.35 -1.37
N VAL A 148 -2.13 -4.71 -0.69
CA VAL A 148 -3.19 -5.56 -1.25
C VAL A 148 -4.08 -4.72 -2.18
N LYS A 149 -4.40 -5.29 -3.34
CA LYS A 149 -5.38 -4.69 -4.27
C LYS A 149 -6.77 -4.72 -3.65
N ALA A 150 -7.41 -3.56 -3.51
CA ALA A 150 -8.68 -3.47 -2.80
C ALA A 150 -9.83 -4.12 -3.57
N ASP A 151 -9.80 -4.09 -4.91
CA ASP A 151 -10.79 -4.81 -5.73
C ASP A 151 -10.89 -6.30 -5.39
N ASP A 152 -9.77 -6.95 -5.06
CA ASP A 152 -9.78 -8.36 -4.68
C ASP A 152 -10.41 -8.57 -3.29
N VAL A 153 -10.25 -7.61 -2.39
CA VAL A 153 -10.92 -7.58 -1.07
C VAL A 153 -12.42 -7.38 -1.25
N PHE A 154 -12.84 -6.44 -2.12
CA PHE A 154 -14.24 -6.16 -2.42
C PHE A 154 -14.92 -7.34 -3.12
N ALA A 155 -14.21 -8.02 -4.02
CA ALA A 155 -14.72 -9.23 -4.66
C ALA A 155 -14.95 -10.37 -3.64
N ALA A 156 -14.07 -10.49 -2.64
CA ALA A 156 -14.23 -11.46 -1.56
C ALA A 156 -15.30 -11.05 -0.53
N ASN A 157 -15.46 -9.75 -0.28
CA ASN A 157 -16.32 -9.19 0.76
C ASN A 157 -17.12 -8.00 0.18
N PRO A 158 -18.20 -8.27 -0.58
CA PRO A 158 -18.94 -7.22 -1.28
C PRO A 158 -19.53 -6.15 -0.36
N GLU A 159 -19.77 -6.46 0.92
CA GLU A 159 -20.23 -5.52 1.93
C GLU A 159 -19.21 -4.44 2.31
N LEU A 160 -17.93 -4.65 1.98
CA LEU A 160 -16.87 -3.68 2.18
C LEU A 160 -16.73 -2.70 1.00
N ASP A 161 -17.38 -2.98 -0.15
CA ASP A 161 -17.43 -2.07 -1.30
C ASP A 161 -18.49 -0.99 -1.07
N ILE A 162 -18.14 -0.04 -0.19
CA ILE A 162 -19.03 1.04 0.21
C ILE A 162 -18.92 2.18 -0.80
N GLU A 163 -20.04 2.51 -1.45
CA GLU A 163 -20.12 3.65 -2.36
C GLU A 163 -19.90 4.97 -1.61
N PRO A 164 -18.84 5.75 -1.91
CA PRO A 164 -18.66 7.05 -1.30
C PRO A 164 -19.64 8.07 -1.88
N PHE A 165 -19.89 9.14 -1.13
CA PHE A 165 -20.79 10.22 -1.57
C PHE A 165 -20.41 10.86 -2.92
N SER A 166 -19.13 10.81 -3.31
CA SER A 166 -18.64 11.36 -4.57
C SER A 166 -17.63 10.41 -5.19
N SER A 167 -17.72 10.22 -6.51
CA SER A 167 -16.77 9.45 -7.30
C SER A 167 -15.34 10.00 -7.23
N LEU A 168 -15.18 11.27 -6.86
CA LEU A 168 -13.85 11.87 -6.63
C LEU A 168 -13.10 11.16 -5.50
N VAL A 169 -13.82 10.66 -4.48
CA VAL A 169 -13.18 9.94 -3.37
C VAL A 169 -12.50 8.66 -3.89
N THR A 170 -13.17 7.92 -4.76
CA THR A 170 -12.59 6.72 -5.38
C THR A 170 -11.47 7.09 -6.33
N ASN A 171 -11.76 7.98 -7.29
CA ASN A 171 -10.84 8.27 -8.38
C ASN A 171 -9.54 8.92 -7.92
N THR A 172 -9.57 9.73 -6.85
CA THR A 172 -8.39 10.46 -6.36
C THR A 172 -7.63 9.70 -5.28
N TYR A 173 -8.30 8.91 -4.43
CA TYR A 173 -7.68 8.34 -3.24
C TYR A 173 -7.53 6.83 -3.25
N GLN A 174 -8.10 6.14 -4.24
CA GLN A 174 -8.00 4.68 -4.35
C GLN A 174 -7.42 4.24 -5.69
N VAL A 175 -7.60 5.01 -6.77
CA VAL A 175 -7.27 4.53 -8.11
C VAL A 175 -5.81 4.78 -8.47
N TYR A 176 -5.11 3.71 -8.90
CA TYR A 176 -3.79 3.81 -9.52
C TYR A 176 -3.55 2.67 -10.52
N PRO A 177 -2.97 2.93 -11.72
CA PRO A 177 -2.66 4.25 -12.29
C PRO A 177 -3.91 5.10 -12.51
N ASP A 178 -3.74 6.42 -12.63
CA ASP A 178 -4.87 7.33 -12.87
C ASP A 178 -5.66 6.92 -14.13
N GLY A 179 -6.99 6.94 -14.04
CA GLY A 179 -7.91 6.49 -15.09
C GLY A 179 -8.03 4.97 -15.28
N SER A 180 -7.25 4.14 -14.56
CA SER A 180 -7.31 2.68 -14.71
C SER A 180 -8.57 2.04 -14.11
N GLY A 181 -9.17 2.70 -13.12
CA GLY A 181 -10.26 2.14 -12.30
C GLY A 181 -9.81 1.07 -11.30
N ILE A 182 -8.52 0.74 -11.25
CA ILE A 182 -7.96 -0.26 -10.33
C ILE A 182 -7.82 0.37 -8.94
N ARG A 183 -8.50 -0.19 -7.93
CA ARG A 183 -8.55 0.38 -6.58
C ARG A 183 -7.53 -0.25 -5.62
N TRP A 184 -6.90 0.62 -4.84
CA TRP A 184 -5.87 0.32 -3.86
C TRP A 184 -6.19 1.04 -2.53
N GLY A 185 -6.56 0.27 -1.52
CA GLY A 185 -6.89 0.78 -0.18
C GLY A 185 -8.34 1.25 0.02
N PHE A 186 -8.59 1.70 1.25
CA PHE A 186 -9.88 2.20 1.72
C PHE A 186 -9.77 3.69 2.02
N PRO A 187 -10.73 4.53 1.56
CA PRO A 187 -10.67 5.96 1.80
C PRO A 187 -11.02 6.25 3.28
N GLN A 188 -10.11 6.90 4.00
CA GLN A 188 -10.38 7.30 5.38
C GLN A 188 -10.99 8.70 5.47
N MET A 189 -10.32 9.68 4.86
CA MET A 189 -10.78 11.06 4.80
C MET A 189 -10.27 11.66 3.47
N PRO A 190 -11.15 12.14 2.59
CA PRO A 190 -10.72 12.88 1.41
C PRO A 190 -10.26 14.29 1.82
N ASP A 191 -9.25 14.79 1.12
CA ASP A 191 -8.87 16.20 1.20
C ASP A 191 -9.77 17.07 0.32
N THR A 192 -9.80 18.36 0.63
CA THR A 192 -10.37 19.37 -0.27
C THR A 192 -9.32 20.42 -0.58
N GLN A 193 -9.23 20.84 -1.84
CA GLN A 193 -8.34 21.92 -2.24
C GLN A 193 -9.05 23.26 -2.05
N GLY A 194 -8.40 24.17 -1.35
CA GLY A 194 -8.86 25.54 -1.14
C GLY A 194 -7.79 26.55 -1.50
N VAL A 195 -8.20 27.71 -2.01
CA VAL A 195 -7.30 28.86 -2.14
C VAL A 195 -7.34 29.63 -0.82
N PHE A 196 -6.21 29.64 -0.12
CA PHE A 196 -6.03 30.43 1.08
C PHE A 196 -5.30 31.72 0.72
N MET A 197 -5.89 32.87 1.05
CA MET A 197 -5.31 34.18 0.79
C MET A 197 -4.94 34.88 2.09
N ARG A 198 -3.88 35.69 2.06
CA ARG A 198 -3.48 36.55 3.16
C ARG A 198 -4.47 37.70 3.29
N LYS A 199 -5.38 37.58 4.25
CA LYS A 199 -6.43 38.57 4.51
C LYS A 199 -5.85 39.97 4.75
N ASP A 200 -4.75 40.08 5.50
CA ASP A 200 -4.07 41.34 5.77
C ASP A 200 -3.52 41.99 4.50
N MET A 201 -2.96 41.22 3.57
CA MET A 201 -2.51 41.73 2.26
C MET A 201 -3.67 42.12 1.33
N LEU A 202 -4.89 41.60 1.57
CA LEU A 202 -6.08 42.00 0.82
C LEU A 202 -6.72 43.27 1.39
N GLU A 203 -6.65 43.45 2.71
CA GLU A 203 -7.22 44.61 3.41
C GLU A 203 -6.29 45.82 3.43
N ASP A 204 -4.96 45.62 3.35
CA ASP A 204 -3.92 46.66 3.24
C ASP A 204 -2.85 46.25 2.20
N PRO A 205 -3.12 46.46 0.89
CA PRO A 205 -2.32 45.93 -0.22
C PRO A 205 -0.98 46.63 -0.48
#